data_AF-A0A2I1BXN8-F1
#
_entry.id   AF-A0A2I1BXN8-F1
#
_cell.length_a   1.000
_cell.length_b   1.000
_cell.length_c   1.000
_cell.angle_alpha   90.00
_cell.angle_beta   90.00
_cell.angle_gamma   90.00
#
_symmetry.space_group_name_H-M   'P 1'
#
loop_
_entity.id
_entity.type
_entity.pdbx_description
1 polymer ?
#
loop_
_entity_poly.entity_id
_entity_poly.type
_entity_poly.pdbx_seq_one_letter_code
_entity_poly.pdbx_strand_id
1 'polypeptide(L)'
;MHRFLTLLAIGALTLADTNTNNFNPLHHLAGISPYFTPNDPQLDPSVPQGCNVTRAAYLARHAAIYANDFDYESYLEPFIQKLQNTTQDWSKAGSLSFLSDWKAPITEAHLEKITRVGLQESMMFGINIHDKYPNFKTPKNVWTSTAERTVKTAQGFILGYTGNETTQINVTQVGEYKHAAANSLTPYQSCPAYSSSYGSKQSSEFVSHYTKPIIARLQAQAPSFNFTADDIIAMFEFCGYETVIRGSSPFCSLDLFTATEWLAFEYGNDLMYFHNTGYGRELSPAIGFPWLNATRTILADDSAAQDLYVSFTHRELPPTVLTALGLFNNSAYSGADDVNATMPTDTINYFRAWKSSQILPFLTNIAIEKMACDSYGYDDGVYYRVLVNEGPQPLVGCRDGPGESCSEEAFGRFVQQKGESSNPPTSLIRLPDSNHIPLCIPQEPPPKVQTSLIHKQPAPTTHINRISEELLIAADVLRAALLRVPDFGVHAHGVVHAVCAVGGGAVGG
;
A
#
# COMPACT_ATOMS: atom_id res chain seq x y z
N MET A 1 5.06 -45.09 -36.79
CA MET A 1 5.21 -43.87 -37.62
C MET A 1 3.99 -42.99 -37.37
N HIS A 2 3.82 -42.37 -36.20
CA HIS A 2 4.36 -41.05 -35.83
C HIS A 2 4.21 -40.03 -36.97
N ARG A 3 3.02 -39.44 -37.10
CA ARG A 3 2.83 -38.17 -37.80
C ARG A 3 2.48 -37.11 -36.76
N PHE A 4 3.38 -36.13 -36.75
CA PHE A 4 3.35 -34.88 -36.02
C PHE A 4 2.00 -34.17 -36.18
N LEU A 5 1.38 -33.86 -35.04
CA LEU A 5 0.30 -32.90 -34.94
C LEU A 5 0.96 -31.55 -34.65
N THR A 6 1.08 -30.70 -35.67
CA THR A 6 1.49 -29.30 -35.52
C THR A 6 0.32 -28.54 -34.89
N LEU A 7 0.33 -28.38 -33.57
CA LEU A 7 -0.55 -27.45 -32.89
C LEU A 7 -0.10 -26.02 -33.25
N LEU A 8 -0.95 -25.28 -33.96
CA LEU A 8 -0.88 -23.82 -33.99
C LEU A 8 -1.27 -23.32 -32.59
N ALA A 9 -0.28 -23.03 -31.75
CA ALA A 9 -0.47 -22.21 -30.57
C ALA A 9 -0.64 -20.77 -31.04
N ILE A 10 -1.87 -20.24 -30.98
CA ILE A 10 -2.11 -18.81 -30.98
C ILE A 10 -1.72 -18.34 -29.59
N GLY A 11 -0.41 -18.18 -29.38
CA GLY A 11 0.10 -17.44 -28.24
C GLY A 11 -0.27 -15.99 -28.43
N ALA A 12 -0.97 -15.41 -27.45
CA ALA A 12 -1.01 -13.97 -27.29
C ALA A 12 0.45 -13.51 -27.08
N LEU A 13 1.09 -13.11 -28.17
CA LEU A 13 2.29 -12.31 -28.13
C LEU A 13 1.88 -10.99 -27.48
N THR A 14 2.06 -10.89 -26.17
CA THR A 14 2.34 -9.60 -25.56
C THR A 14 3.60 -9.11 -26.28
N LEU A 15 3.40 -8.20 -27.24
CA LEU A 15 4.49 -7.37 -27.71
C LEU A 15 4.97 -6.65 -26.45
N ALA A 16 6.10 -7.14 -25.91
CA ALA A 16 6.90 -6.37 -24.99
C ALA A 16 7.25 -5.10 -25.76
N ASP A 17 6.57 -4.02 -25.38
CA ASP A 17 6.80 -2.70 -25.93
C ASP A 17 8.22 -2.29 -25.53
N THR A 18 9.15 -2.59 -26.42
CA THR A 18 10.55 -2.21 -26.30
C THR A 18 10.68 -0.81 -26.88
N ASN A 19 10.05 0.17 -26.22
CA ASN A 19 10.33 1.58 -26.44
C ASN A 19 9.88 2.45 -25.26
N THR A 20 10.87 3.08 -24.62
CA THR A 20 10.81 4.10 -23.56
C THR A 20 10.32 3.62 -22.18
N ASN A 21 11.18 3.76 -21.16
CA ASN A 21 10.76 3.78 -19.76
C ASN A 21 9.74 4.92 -19.59
N ASN A 22 8.45 4.63 -19.76
CA ASN A 22 7.39 5.62 -19.66
C ASN A 22 7.24 5.99 -18.17
N PHE A 23 7.54 7.24 -17.83
CA PHE A 23 7.40 7.73 -16.47
C PHE A 23 5.93 7.61 -16.04
N ASN A 24 5.65 6.91 -14.94
CA ASN A 24 4.30 6.74 -14.43
C ASN A 24 4.08 7.63 -13.20
N PRO A 25 3.34 8.76 -13.32
CA PRO A 25 3.01 9.64 -12.20
C PRO A 25 2.42 8.91 -10.99
N LEU A 26 1.65 7.84 -11.22
CA LEU A 26 0.99 7.10 -10.14
C LEU A 26 1.98 6.43 -9.18
N HIS A 27 3.23 6.22 -9.60
CA HIS A 27 4.30 5.67 -8.76
C HIS A 27 5.07 6.74 -7.99
N HIS A 28 4.66 8.02 -8.08
CA HIS A 28 5.34 9.18 -7.51
C HIS A 28 4.40 10.08 -6.70
N LEU A 29 3.32 9.51 -6.14
CA LEU A 29 2.26 10.22 -5.41
C LEU A 29 2.31 10.00 -3.88
N ALA A 30 3.43 9.49 -3.35
CA ALA A 30 3.60 9.25 -1.93
C ALA A 30 2.44 8.42 -1.33
N GLY A 31 1.77 8.97 -0.31
CA GLY A 31 0.63 8.33 0.36
C GLY A 31 -0.65 8.24 -0.47
N ILE A 32 -0.68 8.80 -1.67
CA ILE A 32 -1.84 8.82 -2.57
C ILE A 32 -1.59 7.94 -3.81
N SER A 33 -0.40 7.34 -3.92
CA SER A 33 -0.13 6.32 -4.93
C SER A 33 -1.09 5.14 -4.75
N PRO A 34 -1.77 4.70 -5.84
CA PRO A 34 -2.39 3.37 -5.89
C PRO A 34 -1.37 2.28 -5.51
N TYR A 35 -1.85 1.11 -5.08
CA TYR A 35 -0.93 0.04 -4.69
C TYR A 35 -0.06 -0.39 -5.89
N PHE A 36 1.25 -0.50 -5.66
CA PHE A 36 2.18 -1.13 -6.59
C PHE A 36 3.32 -1.78 -5.81
N THR A 37 4.00 -2.75 -6.42
CA THR A 37 5.23 -3.35 -5.89
C THR A 37 6.43 -2.56 -6.42
N PRO A 38 7.19 -1.86 -5.56
CA PRO A 38 8.39 -1.16 -5.98
C PRO A 38 9.44 -2.13 -6.52
N ASN A 39 10.16 -1.71 -7.55
CA ASN A 39 11.17 -2.52 -8.23
C ASN A 39 12.56 -1.84 -8.17
N ASP A 40 13.08 -1.60 -6.97
CA ASP A 40 14.33 -0.83 -6.77
C ASP A 40 15.07 -1.24 -5.47
N PRO A 41 16.05 -2.18 -5.52
CA PRO A 41 16.38 -3.05 -6.65
C PRO A 41 15.36 -4.18 -6.84
N GLN A 42 15.35 -4.79 -8.03
CA GLN A 42 14.52 -5.97 -8.29
C GLN A 42 15.08 -7.21 -7.58
N LEU A 43 14.46 -7.58 -6.46
CA LEU A 43 14.74 -8.84 -5.76
C LEU A 43 13.64 -9.86 -6.05
N ASP A 44 13.99 -11.15 -6.09
CA ASP A 44 13.04 -12.24 -6.36
C ASP A 44 12.12 -12.48 -5.14
N PRO A 45 10.80 -12.24 -5.25
CA PRO A 45 9.86 -12.43 -4.14
C PRO A 45 9.59 -13.91 -3.82
N SER A 46 10.02 -14.83 -4.69
CA SER A 46 9.83 -16.27 -4.52
C SER A 46 10.43 -16.76 -3.20
N VAL A 47 9.80 -17.78 -2.59
CA VAL A 47 10.39 -18.44 -1.42
C VAL A 47 11.74 -19.05 -1.85
N PRO A 48 12.83 -18.86 -1.08
CA PRO A 48 14.14 -19.38 -1.47
C PRO A 48 14.09 -20.90 -1.69
N GLN A 49 14.90 -21.41 -2.62
CA GLN A 49 14.97 -22.84 -2.89
C GLN A 49 15.31 -23.62 -1.60
N GLY A 50 14.55 -24.69 -1.34
CA GLY A 50 14.73 -25.50 -0.13
C GLY A 50 14.01 -24.97 1.11
N CYS A 51 13.36 -23.81 1.01
CA CYS A 51 12.55 -23.25 2.07
C CYS A 51 11.05 -23.46 1.82
N ASN A 52 10.29 -23.63 2.89
CA ASN A 52 8.83 -23.53 2.89
C ASN A 52 8.38 -22.58 4.00
N VAL A 53 7.47 -21.67 3.68
CA VAL A 53 6.91 -20.76 4.67
C VAL A 53 5.97 -21.57 5.57
N THR A 54 6.21 -21.52 6.87
CA THR A 54 5.41 -22.23 7.88
C THR A 54 4.44 -21.30 8.60
N ARG A 55 4.78 -20.01 8.72
CA ARG A 55 3.90 -18.96 9.26
C ARG A 55 4.21 -17.59 8.68
N ALA A 56 3.23 -16.69 8.70
CA ALA A 56 3.44 -15.31 8.29
C ALA A 56 2.60 -14.31 9.10
N ALA A 57 3.13 -13.10 9.26
CA ALA A 57 2.43 -11.97 9.84
C ALA A 57 2.50 -10.76 8.92
N TYR A 58 1.36 -10.10 8.72
CA TYR A 58 1.18 -8.94 7.84
C TYR A 58 0.66 -7.73 8.62
N LEU A 59 1.27 -6.57 8.38
CA LEU A 59 0.72 -5.27 8.71
C LEU A 59 0.42 -4.54 7.41
N ALA A 60 -0.84 -4.19 7.20
CA ALA A 60 -1.29 -3.49 5.99
C ALA A 60 -1.94 -2.14 6.32
N ARG A 61 -1.63 -1.12 5.53
CA ARG A 61 -2.43 0.11 5.48
C ARG A 61 -3.81 -0.20 4.88
N HIS A 62 -4.83 0.61 5.20
CA HIS A 62 -6.07 0.59 4.43
C HIS A 62 -5.85 0.77 2.92
N ALA A 63 -6.75 0.24 2.11
CA ALA A 63 -6.74 0.38 0.65
C ALA A 63 -7.14 1.80 0.20
N ALA A 64 -7.20 2.01 -1.12
CA ALA A 64 -7.49 3.31 -1.73
C ALA A 64 -8.83 3.92 -1.27
N ILE A 65 -8.79 5.18 -0.85
CA ILE A 65 -9.94 5.98 -0.38
C ILE A 65 -10.25 7.13 -1.34
N TYR A 66 -11.42 7.77 -1.20
CA TYR A 66 -11.82 8.91 -2.05
C TYR A 66 -10.94 10.14 -1.85
N ALA A 67 -10.71 10.52 -0.59
CA ALA A 67 -9.77 11.55 -0.16
C ALA A 67 -9.55 11.42 1.34
N ASN A 68 -8.36 11.77 1.81
CA ASN A 68 -8.16 12.07 3.22
C ASN A 68 -8.78 13.44 3.54
N ASP A 69 -9.29 13.58 4.76
CA ASP A 69 -9.92 14.80 5.28
C ASP A 69 -8.97 16.01 5.21
N PHE A 70 -7.74 15.86 5.71
CA PHE A 70 -6.75 16.94 5.70
C PHE A 70 -6.41 17.43 4.28
N ASP A 71 -6.15 16.51 3.35
CA ASP A 71 -5.83 16.85 1.95
C ASP A 71 -7.02 17.55 1.28
N TYR A 72 -8.24 17.06 1.54
CA TYR A 72 -9.45 17.66 1.00
C TYR A 72 -9.67 19.09 1.51
N GLU A 73 -9.62 19.30 2.83
CA GLU A 73 -9.84 20.60 3.46
C GLU A 73 -8.72 21.60 3.13
N SER A 74 -7.47 21.14 3.03
CA SER A 74 -6.31 22.00 2.83
C SER A 74 -6.09 22.38 1.36
N TYR A 75 -6.35 21.46 0.43
CA TYR A 75 -5.94 21.61 -0.97
C TYR A 75 -7.10 21.43 -1.95
N LEU A 76 -7.81 20.29 -1.88
CA LEU A 76 -8.77 19.92 -2.94
C LEU A 76 -10.00 20.83 -2.96
N GLU A 77 -10.64 21.05 -1.81
CA GLU A 77 -11.85 21.86 -1.72
C GLU A 77 -11.60 23.33 -2.08
N PRO A 78 -10.57 24.02 -1.53
CA PRO A 78 -10.24 25.38 -1.95
C PRO A 78 -10.02 25.50 -3.45
N PHE A 79 -9.32 24.53 -4.07
CA PHE A 79 -9.12 24.51 -5.51
C PHE A 79 -10.44 24.32 -6.28
N ILE A 80 -11.30 23.38 -5.86
CA ILE A 80 -12.63 23.17 -6.45
C ILE A 80 -13.46 24.45 -6.40
N GLN A 81 -13.53 25.11 -5.24
CA GLN A 81 -14.30 26.35 -5.07
C GLN A 81 -13.77 27.47 -5.97
N LYS A 82 -12.44 27.54 -6.13
CA LYS A 82 -11.79 28.52 -7.01
C LYS A 82 -12.07 28.25 -8.49
N LEU A 83 -12.07 26.99 -8.91
CA LEU A 83 -12.49 26.58 -10.26
C LEU A 83 -13.96 26.93 -10.54
N GLN A 84 -14.84 26.84 -9.55
CA GLN A 84 -16.26 27.18 -9.70
C GLN A 84 -16.51 28.69 -9.78
N ASN A 85 -15.66 29.50 -9.13
CA ASN A 85 -15.84 30.96 -9.01
C ASN A 85 -14.98 31.77 -9.99
N THR A 86 -14.24 31.12 -10.88
CA THR A 86 -13.36 31.80 -11.84
C THR A 86 -14.09 32.27 -13.10
N THR A 87 -13.55 33.30 -13.75
CA THR A 87 -13.96 33.76 -15.08
C THR A 87 -13.01 33.29 -16.19
N GLN A 88 -12.03 32.44 -15.86
CA GLN A 88 -11.08 31.89 -16.82
C GLN A 88 -11.77 31.05 -17.89
N ASP A 89 -11.51 31.37 -19.16
CA ASP A 89 -11.90 30.53 -20.30
C ASP A 89 -10.93 29.35 -20.43
N TRP A 90 -11.33 28.19 -19.89
CA TRP A 90 -10.51 26.98 -19.91
C TRP A 90 -10.30 26.43 -21.33
N SER A 91 -11.20 26.67 -22.28
CA SER A 91 -11.10 26.11 -23.64
C SER A 91 -9.86 26.57 -24.41
N LYS A 92 -9.23 27.65 -23.94
CA LYS A 92 -8.00 28.25 -24.50
C LYS A 92 -6.79 28.09 -23.60
N ALA A 93 -6.91 27.37 -22.48
CA ALA A 93 -5.88 27.26 -21.45
C ALA A 93 -4.89 26.10 -21.68
N GLY A 94 -4.62 25.74 -22.94
CA GLY A 94 -3.61 24.74 -23.30
C GLY A 94 -3.78 23.40 -22.60
N SER A 95 -2.79 22.99 -21.80
CA SER A 95 -2.79 21.74 -21.04
C SER A 95 -3.88 21.66 -19.97
N LEU A 96 -4.53 22.79 -19.65
CA LEU A 96 -5.65 22.90 -18.71
C LEU A 96 -7.02 22.89 -19.41
N SER A 97 -7.07 22.71 -20.73
CA SER A 97 -8.33 22.77 -21.49
C SER A 97 -9.38 21.75 -21.08
N PHE A 98 -8.97 20.63 -20.51
CA PHE A 98 -9.90 19.65 -19.94
C PHE A 98 -10.75 20.21 -18.78
N LEU A 99 -10.33 21.29 -18.13
CA LEU A 99 -11.08 21.95 -17.06
C LEU A 99 -12.39 22.60 -17.54
N SER A 100 -12.60 22.76 -18.85
CA SER A 100 -13.88 23.20 -19.41
C SER A 100 -15.04 22.28 -19.03
N ASP A 101 -14.80 20.97 -18.97
CA ASP A 101 -15.83 19.95 -18.72
C ASP A 101 -15.56 19.12 -17.46
N TRP A 102 -14.40 19.33 -16.82
CA TRP A 102 -14.02 18.58 -15.63
C TRP A 102 -14.95 18.86 -14.45
N LYS A 103 -15.29 17.81 -13.71
CA LYS A 103 -16.08 17.88 -12.49
C LYS A 103 -15.36 17.13 -11.38
N ALA A 104 -15.31 17.72 -10.20
CA ALA A 104 -14.70 17.09 -9.04
C ALA A 104 -15.32 15.70 -8.75
N PRO A 105 -14.50 14.64 -8.59
CA PRO A 105 -14.99 13.29 -8.25
C PRO A 105 -15.31 13.12 -6.77
N ILE A 106 -14.96 14.09 -5.93
CA ILE A 106 -14.95 13.98 -4.48
C ILE A 106 -15.94 14.98 -3.90
N THR A 107 -16.67 14.53 -2.88
CA THR A 107 -17.56 15.35 -2.06
C THR A 107 -17.32 14.99 -0.59
N GLU A 108 -17.67 15.89 0.33
CA GLU A 108 -17.58 15.64 1.78
C GLU A 108 -18.21 14.30 2.21
N ALA A 109 -19.32 13.92 1.58
CA ALA A 109 -20.04 12.68 1.89
C ALA A 109 -19.24 11.39 1.65
N HIS A 110 -18.17 11.46 0.85
CA HIS A 110 -17.32 10.31 0.52
C HIS A 110 -15.95 10.33 1.20
N LEU A 111 -15.61 11.40 1.94
CA LEU A 111 -14.30 11.52 2.58
C LEU A 111 -14.00 10.32 3.47
N GLU A 112 -12.74 9.92 3.43
CA GLU A 112 -12.19 8.76 4.13
C GLU A 112 -12.78 7.40 3.78
N LYS A 113 -13.81 7.31 2.94
CA LYS A 113 -14.40 6.02 2.55
C LYS A 113 -13.52 5.30 1.55
N ILE A 114 -13.53 3.97 1.62
CA ILE A 114 -12.87 3.12 0.62
C ILE A 114 -13.53 3.31 -0.75
N THR A 115 -12.72 3.37 -1.80
CA THR A 115 -13.19 3.41 -3.19
C THR A 115 -13.58 2.01 -3.67
N ARG A 116 -14.21 1.92 -4.85
CA ARG A 116 -14.44 0.61 -5.50
C ARG A 116 -13.11 -0.08 -5.86
N VAL A 117 -12.14 0.70 -6.33
CA VAL A 117 -10.77 0.22 -6.60
C VAL A 117 -10.13 -0.31 -5.32
N GLY A 118 -10.19 0.45 -4.22
CA GLY A 118 -9.64 0.02 -2.93
C GLY A 118 -10.27 -1.27 -2.39
N LEU A 119 -11.59 -1.45 -2.57
CA LEU A 119 -12.24 -2.70 -2.22
C LEU A 119 -11.74 -3.87 -3.08
N GLN A 120 -11.57 -3.66 -4.39
CA GLN A 120 -11.01 -4.65 -5.31
C GLN A 120 -9.55 -4.99 -4.96
N GLU A 121 -8.72 -3.98 -4.69
CA GLU A 121 -7.33 -4.16 -4.24
C GLU A 121 -7.29 -5.02 -2.97
N SER A 122 -8.18 -4.75 -2.01
CA SER A 122 -8.25 -5.52 -0.78
C SER A 122 -8.66 -6.99 -1.01
N MET A 123 -9.64 -7.24 -1.87
CA MET A 123 -10.02 -8.61 -2.25
C MET A 123 -8.87 -9.33 -2.95
N MET A 124 -8.17 -8.65 -3.86
CA MET A 124 -7.02 -9.22 -4.56
C MET A 124 -5.89 -9.55 -3.59
N PHE A 125 -5.64 -8.69 -2.59
CA PHE A 125 -4.69 -8.97 -1.53
C PHE A 125 -5.07 -10.25 -0.76
N GLY A 126 -6.36 -10.45 -0.46
CA GLY A 126 -6.86 -11.69 0.13
C GLY A 126 -6.57 -12.93 -0.73
N ILE A 127 -6.90 -12.86 -2.03
CA ILE A 127 -6.67 -13.95 -3.00
C ILE A 127 -5.18 -14.28 -3.09
N ASN A 128 -4.33 -13.26 -3.30
CA ASN A 128 -2.89 -13.44 -3.45
C ASN A 128 -2.26 -14.09 -2.22
N ILE A 129 -2.70 -13.72 -1.00
CA ILE A 129 -2.18 -14.32 0.23
C ILE A 129 -2.68 -15.76 0.41
N HIS A 130 -3.91 -16.08 0.02
CA HIS A 130 -4.41 -17.46 0.01
C HIS A 130 -3.57 -18.34 -0.94
N ASP A 131 -3.38 -17.88 -2.18
CA ASP A 131 -2.65 -18.60 -3.21
C ASP A 131 -1.15 -18.74 -2.87
N LYS A 132 -0.58 -17.74 -2.20
CA LYS A 132 0.82 -17.76 -1.75
C LYS A 132 1.06 -18.81 -0.66
N TYR A 133 0.08 -19.08 0.20
CA TYR A 133 0.20 -20.01 1.32
C TYR A 133 -0.88 -21.09 1.30
N PRO A 134 -0.90 -21.98 0.29
CA PRO A 134 -1.99 -22.93 0.10
C PRO A 134 -2.12 -23.97 1.23
N ASN A 135 -1.06 -24.14 2.02
CA ASN A 135 -1.01 -25.10 3.13
C ASN A 135 -1.36 -24.47 4.50
N PHE A 136 -1.60 -23.17 4.56
CA PHE A 136 -1.97 -22.52 5.82
C PHE A 136 -3.41 -22.83 6.18
N LYS A 137 -3.66 -23.04 7.48
CA LYS A 137 -5.03 -23.10 7.98
C LYS A 137 -5.69 -21.74 7.82
N THR A 138 -6.97 -21.72 7.46
CA THR A 138 -7.78 -20.49 7.49
C THR A 138 -7.68 -19.83 8.87
N PRO A 139 -7.21 -18.57 8.95
CA PRO A 139 -7.07 -17.89 10.24
C PRO A 139 -8.45 -17.66 10.87
N LYS A 140 -8.54 -17.75 12.19
CA LYS A 140 -9.79 -17.47 12.92
C LYS A 140 -10.03 -15.98 13.14
N ASN A 141 -8.98 -15.17 13.12
CA ASN A 141 -9.04 -13.74 13.37
C ASN A 141 -8.13 -12.97 12.42
N VAL A 142 -8.61 -11.81 12.01
CA VAL A 142 -7.88 -10.73 11.34
C VAL A 142 -8.13 -9.46 12.15
N TRP A 143 -7.07 -8.69 12.41
CA TRP A 143 -7.14 -7.50 13.25
C TRP A 143 -7.22 -6.24 12.40
N THR A 144 -7.90 -5.21 12.91
CA THR A 144 -7.99 -3.91 12.24
C THR A 144 -8.10 -2.81 13.27
N SER A 145 -7.62 -1.61 12.95
CA SER A 145 -8.03 -0.41 13.66
C SER A 145 -9.54 -0.16 13.47
N THR A 146 -10.11 0.85 14.16
CA THR A 146 -11.56 1.06 14.20
C THR A 146 -12.12 1.94 13.09
N ALA A 147 -11.28 2.61 12.29
CA ALA A 147 -11.76 3.46 11.20
C ALA A 147 -12.50 2.65 10.12
N GLU A 148 -13.55 3.23 9.53
CA GLU A 148 -14.38 2.51 8.55
C GLU A 148 -13.55 1.98 7.38
N ARG A 149 -12.60 2.77 6.85
CA ARG A 149 -11.69 2.35 5.77
C ARG A 149 -10.82 1.16 6.12
N THR A 150 -10.30 1.04 7.35
CA THR A 150 -9.47 -0.10 7.75
C THR A 150 -10.34 -1.34 7.94
N VAL A 151 -11.51 -1.20 8.57
CA VAL A 151 -12.48 -2.29 8.73
C VAL A 151 -12.98 -2.81 7.38
N LYS A 152 -13.32 -1.92 6.44
CA LYS A 152 -13.76 -2.29 5.09
C LYS A 152 -12.64 -2.93 4.28
N THR A 153 -11.40 -2.47 4.46
CA THR A 153 -10.22 -3.14 3.89
C THR A 153 -10.14 -4.56 4.44
N ALA A 154 -10.14 -4.76 5.76
CA ALA A 154 -10.09 -6.11 6.35
C ALA A 154 -11.21 -7.04 5.86
N GLN A 155 -12.44 -6.52 5.72
CA GLN A 155 -13.58 -7.26 5.17
C GLN A 155 -13.36 -7.66 3.70
N GLY A 156 -12.82 -6.76 2.87
CA GLY A 156 -12.44 -7.06 1.48
C GLY A 156 -11.39 -8.17 1.40
N PHE A 157 -10.35 -8.09 2.24
CA PHE A 157 -9.31 -9.12 2.35
C PHE A 157 -9.91 -10.48 2.70
N ILE A 158 -10.76 -10.55 3.73
CA ILE A 158 -11.41 -11.80 4.14
C ILE A 158 -12.28 -12.34 2.99
N LEU A 159 -13.03 -11.47 2.31
CA LEU A 159 -13.88 -11.87 1.20
C LEU A 159 -13.09 -12.54 0.07
N GLY A 160 -11.93 -11.95 -0.30
CA GLY A 160 -11.03 -12.52 -1.28
C GLY A 160 -10.36 -13.80 -0.80
N TYR A 161 -9.84 -13.80 0.43
CA TYR A 161 -9.11 -14.93 1.01
C TYR A 161 -9.97 -16.20 1.15
N THR A 162 -11.25 -16.05 1.51
CA THR A 162 -12.14 -17.20 1.75
C THR A 162 -13.04 -17.55 0.56
N GLY A 163 -12.94 -16.82 -0.57
CA GLY A 163 -13.83 -17.02 -1.71
C GLY A 163 -15.31 -16.87 -1.34
N ASN A 164 -15.65 -15.86 -0.54
CA ASN A 164 -17.00 -15.53 -0.03
C ASN A 164 -17.48 -16.22 1.26
N GLU A 165 -16.67 -17.09 1.89
CA GLU A 165 -16.99 -17.73 3.18
C GLU A 165 -16.59 -16.86 4.39
N THR A 166 -17.08 -15.61 4.43
CA THR A 166 -16.59 -14.56 5.36
C THR A 166 -16.85 -14.82 6.84
N THR A 167 -17.75 -15.74 7.19
CA THR A 167 -18.07 -16.10 8.59
C THR A 167 -17.00 -16.99 9.25
N GLN A 168 -16.03 -17.49 8.49
CA GLN A 168 -14.95 -18.33 9.02
C GLN A 168 -13.85 -17.54 9.74
N ILE A 169 -13.75 -16.24 9.46
CA ILE A 169 -12.71 -15.35 9.96
C ILE A 169 -13.38 -14.19 10.69
N ASN A 170 -13.05 -14.00 11.96
CA ASN A 170 -13.53 -12.87 12.74
C ASN A 170 -12.72 -11.60 12.39
N VAL A 171 -13.42 -10.48 12.20
CA VAL A 171 -12.80 -9.15 12.18
C VAL A 171 -12.68 -8.65 13.63
N THR A 172 -11.47 -8.62 14.17
CA THR A 172 -11.16 -8.14 15.51
C THR A 172 -10.73 -6.68 15.47
N GLN A 173 -11.59 -5.77 15.91
CA GLN A 173 -11.24 -4.35 15.97
C GLN A 173 -10.42 -4.03 17.23
N VAL A 174 -9.30 -3.34 17.05
CA VAL A 174 -8.43 -2.84 18.12
C VAL A 174 -8.69 -1.35 18.29
N GLY A 175 -9.13 -0.95 19.48
CA GLY A 175 -9.53 0.42 19.77
C GLY A 175 -8.40 1.45 19.62
N GLU A 176 -8.73 2.59 19.04
CA GLU A 176 -7.82 3.71 18.78
C GLU A 176 -7.88 4.72 19.95
N TYR A 177 -7.24 4.38 21.06
CA TYR A 177 -7.27 5.18 22.29
C TYR A 177 -5.92 5.79 22.63
N LYS A 178 -5.93 7.02 23.18
CA LYS A 178 -4.73 7.72 23.68
C LYS A 178 -4.04 7.02 24.87
N HIS A 179 -4.73 6.08 25.52
CA HIS A 179 -4.23 5.33 26.68
C HIS A 179 -4.04 3.83 26.36
N ALA A 180 -4.12 3.43 25.08
CA ALA A 180 -3.87 2.06 24.65
C ALA A 180 -2.38 1.70 24.69
N ALA A 181 -1.50 2.71 24.75
CA ALA A 181 -0.05 2.55 24.77
C ALA A 181 0.42 1.71 23.57
N ALA A 182 1.31 0.74 23.81
CA ALA A 182 1.83 -0.17 22.81
C ALA A 182 0.85 -1.29 22.40
N ASN A 183 -0.27 -1.49 23.11
CA ASN A 183 -1.28 -2.49 22.77
C ASN A 183 -2.31 -1.92 21.78
N SER A 184 -1.83 -1.51 20.60
CA SER A 184 -2.63 -0.81 19.61
C SER A 184 -2.10 -1.02 18.19
N LEU A 185 -2.99 -0.87 17.20
CA LEU A 185 -2.64 -0.70 15.79
C LEU A 185 -2.42 0.78 15.42
N THR A 186 -2.52 1.69 16.40
CA THR A 186 -2.27 3.14 16.26
C THR A 186 -1.43 3.69 17.42
N PRO A 187 -0.28 3.09 17.76
CA PRO A 187 0.50 3.46 18.96
C PRO A 187 0.94 4.93 18.99
N TYR A 188 1.09 5.56 17.82
CA TYR A 188 1.39 6.99 17.68
C TYR A 188 0.33 7.89 18.34
N GLN A 189 -0.94 7.47 18.43
CA GLN A 189 -1.99 8.23 19.12
C GLN A 189 -1.79 8.27 20.64
N SER A 190 -1.11 7.27 21.20
CA SER A 190 -0.77 7.20 22.63
C SER A 190 0.56 7.87 22.97
N CYS A 191 1.31 8.33 21.96
CA CYS A 191 2.63 8.91 22.17
C CYS A 191 2.54 10.45 22.26
N PRO A 192 2.76 11.08 23.44
CA PRO A 192 2.58 12.53 23.59
C PRO A 192 3.58 13.35 22.78
N ALA A 193 4.77 12.79 22.52
CA ALA A 193 5.78 13.42 21.69
C ALA A 193 5.45 13.36 20.20
N TYR A 194 4.47 12.55 19.78
CA TYR A 194 4.04 12.45 18.38
C TYR A 194 3.27 13.71 17.95
N SER A 195 3.52 14.13 16.70
CA SER A 195 2.79 15.23 16.06
C SER A 195 2.69 14.93 14.58
N SER A 196 1.48 15.04 14.02
CA SER A 196 1.23 14.84 12.59
C SER A 196 1.82 15.95 11.72
N SER A 197 2.14 17.13 12.27
CA SER A 197 2.74 18.25 11.53
C SER A 197 4.27 18.28 11.58
N TYR A 198 4.90 17.31 12.25
CA TYR A 198 6.36 17.25 12.26
C TYR A 198 6.86 16.90 10.85
N GLY A 199 7.67 17.78 10.26
CA GLY A 199 8.09 17.71 8.86
C GLY A 199 7.46 18.77 7.94
N SER A 200 6.36 19.43 8.37
CA SER A 200 5.67 20.41 7.53
C SER A 200 6.57 21.59 7.15
N LYS A 201 7.45 22.06 8.04
CA LYS A 201 8.37 23.15 7.72
C LYS A 201 9.30 22.79 6.55
N GLN A 202 9.93 21.61 6.62
CA GLN A 202 10.88 21.11 5.62
C GLN A 202 10.18 20.88 4.28
N SER A 203 8.99 20.27 4.31
CA SER A 203 8.17 20.07 3.13
C SER A 203 7.75 21.41 2.50
N SER A 204 7.21 22.35 3.29
CA SER A 204 6.75 23.66 2.80
C SER A 204 7.88 24.51 2.20
N GLU A 205 9.10 24.43 2.75
CA GLU A 205 10.28 25.07 2.18
C GLU A 205 10.51 24.58 0.74
N PHE A 206 10.62 23.26 0.54
CA PHE A 206 10.82 22.65 -0.77
C PHE A 206 9.64 22.88 -1.73
N VAL A 207 8.40 22.77 -1.24
CA VAL A 207 7.16 23.06 -2.01
C VAL A 207 7.18 24.48 -2.56
N SER A 208 7.59 25.45 -1.77
CA SER A 208 7.68 26.85 -2.21
C SER A 208 8.72 27.05 -3.33
N HIS A 209 9.70 26.16 -3.46
CA HIS A 209 10.73 26.23 -4.50
C HIS A 209 10.23 25.63 -5.81
N TYR A 210 9.73 24.38 -5.80
CA TYR A 210 9.38 23.70 -7.06
C TYR A 210 8.08 24.20 -7.69
N THR A 211 7.14 24.73 -6.90
CA THR A 211 5.84 25.22 -7.43
C THR A 211 5.95 26.55 -8.18
N LYS A 212 6.95 27.40 -7.88
CA LYS A 212 7.15 28.71 -8.53
C LYS A 212 7.20 28.65 -10.08
N PRO A 213 8.06 27.84 -10.71
CA PRO A 213 8.10 27.75 -12.18
C PRO A 213 6.81 27.15 -12.77
N ILE A 214 6.16 26.21 -12.05
CA ILE A 214 4.88 25.62 -12.46
C ILE A 214 3.79 26.71 -12.51
N ILE A 215 3.66 27.48 -11.43
CA ILE A 215 2.71 28.59 -11.33
C ILE A 215 2.92 29.57 -12.48
N ALA A 216 4.16 29.98 -12.75
CA ALA A 216 4.46 30.89 -13.85
C ALA A 216 4.03 30.32 -15.22
N ARG A 217 4.25 29.02 -15.47
CA ARG A 217 3.83 28.34 -16.70
C ARG A 217 2.30 28.29 -16.82
N LEU A 218 1.61 27.87 -15.77
CA LEU A 218 0.14 27.73 -15.80
C LEU A 218 -0.56 29.10 -15.88
N GLN A 219 -0.01 30.12 -15.19
CA GLN A 219 -0.49 31.50 -15.26
C GLN A 219 -0.43 32.07 -16.68
N ALA A 220 0.57 31.69 -17.48
CA ALA A 220 0.67 32.10 -18.88
C ALA A 220 -0.40 31.45 -19.78
N GLN A 221 -0.89 30.26 -19.42
CA GLN A 221 -1.97 29.56 -20.14
C GLN A 221 -3.35 30.03 -19.69
N ALA A 222 -3.50 30.37 -18.41
CA ALA A 222 -4.75 30.81 -17.79
C ALA A 222 -4.57 32.15 -17.04
N PRO A 223 -4.44 33.28 -17.77
CA PRO A 223 -4.08 34.57 -17.19
C PRO A 223 -5.14 35.16 -16.24
N SER A 224 -6.40 34.70 -16.31
CA SER A 224 -7.48 35.15 -15.42
C SER A 224 -7.65 34.26 -14.19
N PHE A 225 -6.83 33.20 -14.04
CA PHE A 225 -6.81 32.35 -12.87
C PHE A 225 -5.53 32.59 -12.06
N ASN A 226 -5.64 33.00 -10.80
CA ASN A 226 -4.48 33.30 -9.96
C ASN A 226 -3.98 32.05 -9.24
N PHE A 227 -2.99 31.32 -9.77
CA PHE A 227 -2.51 30.06 -9.16
C PHE A 227 -1.71 30.27 -7.86
N THR A 228 -1.88 29.38 -6.89
CA THR A 228 -1.09 29.27 -5.64
C THR A 228 -0.33 27.94 -5.58
N ALA A 229 0.59 27.79 -4.63
CA ALA A 229 1.28 26.51 -4.40
C ALA A 229 0.30 25.40 -4.00
N ASP A 230 -0.71 25.74 -3.19
CA ASP A 230 -1.76 24.81 -2.75
C ASP A 230 -2.62 24.34 -3.93
N ASP A 231 -2.90 25.20 -4.93
CA ASP A 231 -3.58 24.76 -6.16
C ASP A 231 -2.72 23.73 -6.90
N ILE A 232 -1.41 23.93 -6.98
CA ILE A 232 -0.50 22.97 -7.65
C ILE A 232 -0.49 21.63 -6.91
N ILE A 233 -0.45 21.64 -5.58
CA ILE A 233 -0.57 20.43 -4.75
C ILE A 233 -1.90 19.74 -5.03
N ALA A 234 -3.01 20.47 -5.00
CA ALA A 234 -4.34 19.92 -5.28
C ALA A 234 -4.38 19.23 -6.65
N MET A 235 -3.78 19.84 -7.68
CA MET A 235 -3.70 19.23 -9.01
C MET A 235 -2.90 17.91 -9.01
N PHE A 236 -1.79 17.83 -8.29
CA PHE A 236 -1.05 16.57 -8.12
C PHE A 236 -1.87 15.52 -7.35
N GLU A 237 -2.54 15.91 -6.27
CA GLU A 237 -3.37 15.01 -5.47
C GLU A 237 -4.59 14.49 -6.23
N PHE A 238 -5.22 15.34 -7.07
CA PHE A 238 -6.30 14.92 -7.95
C PHE A 238 -5.84 13.81 -8.90
N CYS A 239 -4.60 13.79 -9.37
CA CYS A 239 -4.11 12.67 -10.18
C CYS A 239 -4.31 11.32 -9.47
N GLY A 240 -3.91 11.19 -8.21
CA GLY A 240 -4.07 9.93 -7.47
C GLY A 240 -5.51 9.65 -7.07
N TYR A 241 -6.14 10.61 -6.37
CA TYR A 241 -7.49 10.42 -5.84
C TYR A 241 -8.52 10.20 -6.96
N GLU A 242 -8.48 10.99 -8.04
CA GLU A 242 -9.38 10.80 -9.17
C GLU A 242 -9.12 9.47 -9.88
N THR A 243 -7.86 9.03 -10.00
CA THR A 243 -7.54 7.74 -10.63
C THR A 243 -8.14 6.56 -9.87
N VAL A 244 -8.09 6.54 -8.53
CA VAL A 244 -8.70 5.44 -7.75
C VAL A 244 -10.23 5.54 -7.67
N ILE A 245 -10.83 6.65 -8.10
CA ILE A 245 -12.29 6.82 -8.21
C ILE A 245 -12.80 6.49 -9.61
N ARG A 246 -12.10 6.93 -10.66
CA ARG A 246 -12.56 6.90 -12.06
C ARG A 246 -11.75 5.96 -12.97
N GLY A 247 -10.61 5.46 -12.52
CA GLY A 247 -9.67 4.66 -13.30
C GLY A 247 -8.59 5.47 -14.03
N SER A 248 -8.76 6.78 -14.16
CA SER A 248 -7.78 7.70 -14.76
C SER A 248 -8.05 9.13 -14.33
N SER A 249 -7.02 9.99 -14.37
CA SER A 249 -7.18 11.44 -14.15
C SER A 249 -6.44 12.23 -15.22
N PRO A 250 -7.06 13.28 -15.82
CA PRO A 250 -6.36 14.22 -16.70
C PRO A 250 -5.20 14.94 -16.00
N PHE A 251 -5.26 15.09 -14.68
CA PHE A 251 -4.18 15.71 -13.91
C PHE A 251 -2.90 14.89 -13.91
N CYS A 252 -2.97 13.59 -14.21
CA CYS A 252 -1.80 12.73 -14.36
C CYS A 252 -1.05 12.96 -15.69
N SER A 253 -1.52 13.85 -16.58
CA SER A 253 -0.89 14.01 -17.89
C SER A 253 0.54 14.58 -17.79
N LEU A 254 1.48 13.96 -18.53
CA LEU A 254 2.84 14.48 -18.68
C LEU A 254 2.91 15.77 -19.52
N ASP A 255 1.84 16.10 -20.24
CA ASP A 255 1.70 17.40 -20.92
C ASP A 255 1.33 18.53 -19.94
N LEU A 256 0.79 18.19 -18.75
CA LEU A 256 0.45 19.14 -17.70
C LEU A 256 1.62 19.34 -16.72
N PHE A 257 2.19 18.23 -16.24
CA PHE A 257 3.33 18.21 -15.33
C PHE A 257 4.42 17.28 -15.85
N THR A 258 5.65 17.79 -15.94
CA THR A 258 6.80 17.01 -16.41
C THR A 258 7.21 15.96 -15.37
N ALA A 259 7.96 14.93 -15.79
CA ALA A 259 8.51 13.92 -14.90
C ALA A 259 9.32 14.52 -13.72
N THR A 260 10.10 15.58 -13.97
CA THR A 260 10.86 16.27 -12.92
C THR A 260 9.96 16.95 -11.89
N GLU A 261 8.80 17.44 -12.30
CA GLU A 261 7.83 18.09 -11.40
C GLU A 261 7.09 17.05 -10.54
N TRP A 262 6.80 15.87 -11.09
CA TRP A 262 6.31 14.73 -10.31
C TRP A 262 7.33 14.25 -9.29
N LEU A 263 8.62 14.15 -9.67
CA LEU A 263 9.69 13.82 -8.72
C LEU A 263 9.84 14.89 -7.64
N ALA A 264 9.58 16.16 -7.94
CA ALA A 264 9.57 17.23 -6.95
C ALA A 264 8.36 17.10 -5.99
N PHE A 265 7.17 16.79 -6.50
CA PHE A 265 6.01 16.50 -5.65
C PHE A 265 6.26 15.31 -4.71
N GLU A 266 6.81 14.21 -5.24
CA GLU A 266 7.23 13.05 -4.45
C GLU A 266 8.23 13.46 -3.38
N TYR A 267 9.28 14.20 -3.74
CA TYR A 267 10.32 14.60 -2.80
C TYR A 267 9.81 15.53 -1.69
N GLY A 268 8.90 16.45 -2.01
CA GLY A 268 8.23 17.29 -1.01
C GLY A 268 7.43 16.47 0.02
N ASN A 269 6.78 15.40 -0.43
CA ASN A 269 6.13 14.43 0.45
C ASN A 269 7.14 13.55 1.21
N ASP A 270 8.25 13.17 0.57
CA ASP A 270 9.30 12.40 1.21
C ASP A 270 9.90 13.16 2.39
N LEU A 271 10.14 14.46 2.26
CA LEU A 271 10.57 15.32 3.36
C LEU A 271 9.54 15.34 4.51
N MET A 272 8.26 15.45 4.18
CA MET A 272 7.19 15.38 5.19
C MET A 272 7.25 14.07 5.96
N TYR A 273 7.16 12.93 5.26
CA TYR A 273 7.10 11.62 5.90
C TYR A 273 8.42 11.19 6.54
N PHE A 274 9.57 11.62 6.00
CA PHE A 274 10.89 11.36 6.57
C PHE A 274 11.00 11.93 7.97
N HIS A 275 10.55 13.18 8.16
CA HIS A 275 10.53 13.80 9.48
C HIS A 275 9.34 13.32 10.32
N ASN A 276 8.19 13.02 9.73
CA ASN A 276 7.00 12.68 10.50
C ASN A 276 7.06 11.29 11.15
N THR A 277 7.30 10.27 10.33
CA THR A 277 7.24 8.83 10.64
C THR A 277 8.49 8.07 10.21
N GLY A 278 9.49 8.77 9.66
CA GLY A 278 10.76 8.22 9.20
C GLY A 278 11.95 8.52 10.11
N TYR A 279 13.15 8.41 9.54
CA TYR A 279 14.42 8.57 10.27
C TYR A 279 14.76 10.00 10.65
N GLY A 280 14.08 11.00 10.09
CA GLY A 280 14.22 12.40 10.51
C GLY A 280 13.69 12.68 11.92
N ARG A 281 13.26 11.63 12.64
CA ARG A 281 12.74 11.66 13.99
C ARG A 281 13.12 10.38 14.74
N GLU A 282 13.87 10.55 15.82
CA GLU A 282 14.36 9.43 16.67
C GLU A 282 13.23 8.60 17.30
N LEU A 283 12.03 9.18 17.41
CA LEU A 283 10.85 8.52 17.95
C LEU A 283 10.31 7.40 17.04
N SER A 284 10.48 7.48 15.72
CA SER A 284 9.78 6.60 14.78
C SER A 284 10.02 5.11 15.03
N PRO A 285 11.27 4.64 15.24
CA PRO A 285 11.52 3.23 15.58
C PRO A 285 10.79 2.77 16.85
N ALA A 286 10.68 3.64 17.87
CA ALA A 286 10.01 3.30 19.12
C ALA A 286 8.49 3.14 18.96
N ILE A 287 7.87 3.88 18.03
CA ILE A 287 6.44 3.72 17.69
C ILE A 287 6.20 2.38 16.99
N GLY A 288 7.08 1.98 16.07
CA GLY A 288 6.93 0.76 15.28
C GLY A 288 7.37 -0.52 16.01
N PHE A 289 8.29 -0.42 16.96
CA PHE A 289 8.89 -1.58 17.64
C PHE A 289 7.89 -2.53 18.32
N PRO A 290 6.80 -2.08 18.98
CA PRO A 290 5.83 -2.98 19.58
C PRO A 290 5.25 -4.01 18.61
N TRP A 291 4.93 -3.60 17.37
CA TRP A 291 4.43 -4.53 16.36
C TRP A 291 5.49 -5.55 15.97
N LEU A 292 6.74 -5.11 15.73
CA LEU A 292 7.86 -6.01 15.42
C LEU A 292 8.09 -7.05 16.52
N ASN A 293 8.11 -6.61 17.78
CA ASN A 293 8.33 -7.49 18.93
C ASN A 293 7.18 -8.50 19.13
N ALA A 294 5.94 -8.05 19.00
CA ALA A 294 4.76 -8.91 19.08
C ALA A 294 4.77 -9.96 17.93
N THR A 295 5.08 -9.53 16.71
CA THR A 295 5.18 -10.40 15.53
C THR A 295 6.28 -11.45 15.69
N ARG A 296 7.48 -11.07 16.13
CA ARG A 296 8.56 -12.04 16.41
C ARG A 296 8.12 -13.07 17.45
N THR A 297 7.44 -12.63 18.51
CA THR A 297 6.99 -13.50 19.60
C THR A 297 5.96 -14.51 19.11
N ILE A 298 4.94 -14.08 18.36
CA ILE A 298 3.86 -14.98 17.93
C ILE A 298 4.30 -15.95 16.83
N LEU A 299 5.20 -15.53 15.92
CA LEU A 299 5.73 -16.43 14.89
C LEU A 299 6.64 -17.51 15.49
N ALA A 300 7.40 -17.19 16.54
CA ALA A 300 8.26 -18.14 17.25
C ALA A 300 7.49 -19.13 18.15
N ASP A 301 6.26 -18.82 18.56
CA ASP A 301 5.47 -19.66 19.47
C ASP A 301 4.82 -20.85 18.75
N ASP A 302 5.44 -22.02 18.73
CA ASP A 302 4.89 -23.20 18.04
C ASP A 302 3.50 -23.65 18.55
N SER A 303 3.04 -23.17 19.71
CA SER A 303 1.68 -23.41 20.22
C SER A 303 0.61 -22.45 19.67
N ALA A 304 1.00 -21.44 18.90
CA ALA A 304 0.08 -20.43 18.40
C ALA A 304 -1.03 -21.01 17.50
N ALA A 305 -2.23 -20.44 17.63
CA ALA A 305 -3.46 -21.02 17.09
C ALA A 305 -3.66 -20.84 15.57
N GLN A 306 -2.89 -19.97 14.91
CA GLN A 306 -3.03 -19.65 13.48
C GLN A 306 -1.66 -19.60 12.80
N ASP A 307 -1.62 -19.96 11.52
CA ASP A 307 -0.40 -19.86 10.70
C ASP A 307 -0.24 -18.46 10.09
N LEU A 308 -1.36 -17.74 9.93
CA LEU A 308 -1.45 -16.41 9.34
C LEU A 308 -2.00 -15.38 10.34
N TYR A 309 -1.30 -14.25 10.44
CA TYR A 309 -1.72 -13.07 11.21
C TYR A 309 -1.79 -11.88 10.27
N VAL A 310 -2.93 -11.22 10.17
CA VAL A 310 -3.08 -10.02 9.32
C VAL A 310 -3.68 -8.90 10.15
N SER A 311 -3.07 -7.72 10.09
CA SER A 311 -3.48 -6.54 10.82
C SER A 311 -3.59 -5.33 9.89
N PHE A 312 -4.69 -4.57 10.00
CA PHE A 312 -4.94 -3.37 9.19
C PHE A 312 -4.86 -2.09 10.01
N THR A 313 -4.15 -1.08 9.49
CA THR A 313 -3.86 0.19 10.16
C THR A 313 -3.91 1.38 9.20
N HIS A 314 -3.55 2.57 9.69
CA HIS A 314 -3.42 3.80 8.93
C HIS A 314 -2.02 3.99 8.34
N ARG A 315 -1.83 5.06 7.57
CA ARG A 315 -0.56 5.36 6.87
C ARG A 315 0.63 5.59 7.81
N GLU A 316 0.38 5.95 9.06
CA GLU A 316 1.43 6.36 10.00
C GLU A 316 2.21 5.18 10.59
N LEU A 317 1.57 4.03 10.85
CA LEU A 317 2.23 2.91 11.53
C LEU A 317 3.22 2.15 10.63
N PRO A 318 2.90 1.74 9.38
CA PRO A 318 3.83 1.01 8.52
C PRO A 318 5.23 1.66 8.38
N PRO A 319 5.38 2.96 8.05
CA PRO A 319 6.71 3.58 7.98
C PRO A 319 7.48 3.52 9.30
N THR A 320 6.81 3.66 10.45
CA THR A 320 7.49 3.52 11.76
C THR A 320 7.99 2.10 11.99
N VAL A 321 7.25 1.06 11.56
CA VAL A 321 7.71 -0.34 11.61
C VAL A 321 8.92 -0.55 10.69
N LEU A 322 8.93 0.07 9.51
CA LEU A 322 10.10 0.01 8.61
C LEU A 322 11.34 0.65 9.24
N THR A 323 11.18 1.76 9.96
CA THR A 323 12.30 2.35 10.72
C THR A 323 12.77 1.44 11.87
N ALA A 324 11.85 0.76 12.56
CA ALA A 324 12.19 -0.22 13.60
C ALA A 324 12.95 -1.43 13.02
N LEU A 325 12.64 -1.83 11.78
CA LEU A 325 13.38 -2.83 11.01
C LEU A 325 14.69 -2.30 10.41
N GLY A 326 14.98 -0.99 10.50
CA GLY A 326 16.17 -0.40 9.91
C GLY A 326 16.18 -0.40 8.37
N LEU A 327 15.02 -0.48 7.73
CA LEU A 327 14.87 -0.50 6.27
C LEU A 327 14.80 0.90 5.68
N PHE A 328 15.16 1.05 4.40
CA PHE A 328 15.14 2.35 3.70
C PHE A 328 16.04 3.43 4.32
N ASN A 329 17.14 3.01 4.98
CA ASN A 329 18.22 3.88 5.42
C ASN A 329 19.52 3.49 4.72
N ASN A 330 20.11 4.41 3.97
CA ASN A 330 21.40 4.24 3.30
C ASN A 330 22.47 5.24 3.78
N SER A 331 22.31 5.85 4.96
CA SER A 331 23.27 6.82 5.53
C SER A 331 24.68 6.25 5.63
N ALA A 332 24.82 4.97 5.95
CA ALA A 332 26.12 4.28 6.03
C ALA A 332 26.93 4.38 4.73
N TYR A 333 26.28 4.66 3.59
CA TYR A 333 26.90 4.84 2.28
C TYR A 333 26.96 6.31 1.82
N SER A 334 26.49 7.28 2.63
CA SER A 334 26.47 8.72 2.29
C SER A 334 27.78 9.45 2.60
N GLY A 335 28.82 8.74 3.06
CA GLY A 335 30.13 9.28 3.43
C GLY A 335 30.15 9.98 4.79
N ALA A 336 29.06 10.67 5.16
CA ALA A 336 28.88 11.32 6.46
C ALA A 336 28.27 10.41 7.53
N ASP A 337 27.63 9.30 7.11
CA ASP A 337 26.76 8.48 7.97
C ASP A 337 25.74 9.31 8.77
N ASP A 338 25.19 10.32 8.09
CA ASP A 338 24.13 11.17 8.60
C ASP A 338 22.88 10.97 7.75
N VAL A 339 21.84 10.41 8.36
CA VAL A 339 20.57 10.14 7.70
C VAL A 339 19.82 11.43 7.35
N ASN A 340 19.95 12.50 8.14
CA ASN A 340 19.31 13.78 7.83
C ASN A 340 19.96 14.45 6.62
N ALA A 341 21.28 14.30 6.46
CA ALA A 341 21.99 14.80 5.29
C ALA A 341 21.56 14.12 3.98
N THR A 342 20.86 12.96 4.04
CA THR A 342 20.33 12.29 2.84
C THR A 342 19.05 12.94 2.29
N MET A 343 18.44 13.88 3.04
CA MET A 343 17.15 14.51 2.70
C MET A 343 17.23 16.06 2.78
N PRO A 344 18.06 16.72 1.95
CA PRO A 344 18.15 18.19 1.92
C PRO A 344 16.83 18.87 1.52
N THR A 345 16.57 20.08 2.01
CA THR A 345 15.32 20.83 1.78
C THR A 345 15.33 21.74 0.55
N ASP A 346 16.47 21.85 -0.14
CA ASP A 346 16.70 22.76 -1.26
C ASP A 346 16.91 22.06 -2.60
N THR A 347 17.10 20.74 -2.61
CA THR A 347 17.32 19.95 -3.82
C THR A 347 16.82 18.52 -3.66
N ILE A 348 16.49 17.86 -4.77
CA ILE A 348 16.12 16.44 -4.78
C ILE A 348 17.39 15.61 -4.64
N ASN A 349 17.45 14.77 -3.60
CA ASN A 349 18.35 13.63 -3.60
C ASN A 349 17.75 12.49 -4.44
N TYR A 350 18.23 12.33 -5.67
CA TYR A 350 17.76 11.27 -6.58
C TYR A 350 18.14 9.85 -6.13
N PHE A 351 19.12 9.71 -5.22
CA PHE A 351 19.61 8.43 -4.70
C PHE A 351 19.18 8.15 -3.26
N ARG A 352 18.22 8.91 -2.74
CA ARG A 352 17.66 8.67 -1.41
C ARG A 352 17.05 7.26 -1.32
N ALA A 353 17.25 6.59 -0.18
CA ALA A 353 16.55 5.35 0.11
C ALA A 353 15.11 5.59 0.59
N TRP A 354 14.86 6.73 1.25
CA TRP A 354 13.53 7.09 1.73
C TRP A 354 12.67 7.71 0.62
N LYS A 355 11.87 6.86 -0.03
CA LYS A 355 10.88 7.24 -1.06
C LYS A 355 9.48 6.83 -0.57
N SER A 356 8.68 7.80 -0.15
CA SER A 356 7.36 7.58 0.46
C SER A 356 6.38 6.87 -0.47
N SER A 357 6.48 7.07 -1.78
CA SER A 357 5.70 6.35 -2.80
C SER A 357 5.96 4.84 -2.83
N GLN A 358 7.12 4.39 -2.33
CA GLN A 358 7.48 2.98 -2.21
C GLN A 358 7.22 2.42 -0.81
N ILE A 359 7.17 3.32 0.19
CA ILE A 359 7.12 2.99 1.61
C ILE A 359 5.69 2.98 2.16
N LEU A 360 4.83 3.86 1.65
CA LEU A 360 3.48 4.04 2.16
C LEU A 360 2.38 4.33 1.10
N PRO A 361 2.39 3.77 -0.13
CA PRO A 361 1.22 3.84 -1.02
C PRO A 361 -0.05 3.24 -0.36
N PHE A 362 -1.21 3.39 -1.00
CA PHE A 362 -2.41 2.67 -0.56
C PHE A 362 -2.14 1.17 -0.47
N LEU A 363 -2.75 0.52 0.52
CA LEU A 363 -2.59 -0.93 0.80
C LEU A 363 -1.14 -1.40 1.00
N THR A 364 -0.22 -0.50 1.33
CA THR A 364 1.15 -0.88 1.71
C THR A 364 1.11 -1.99 2.74
N ASN A 365 1.88 -3.05 2.53
CA ASN A 365 1.94 -4.17 3.44
C ASN A 365 3.38 -4.56 3.78
N ILE A 366 3.60 -4.90 5.05
CA ILE A 366 4.86 -5.40 5.59
C ILE A 366 4.59 -6.83 6.05
N ALA A 367 5.35 -7.79 5.54
CA ALA A 367 5.26 -9.19 5.93
C ALA A 367 6.52 -9.63 6.68
N ILE A 368 6.35 -10.46 7.71
CA ILE A 368 7.42 -11.27 8.28
C ILE A 368 7.01 -12.73 8.11
N GLU A 369 7.82 -13.49 7.38
CA GLU A 369 7.61 -14.91 7.10
C GLU A 369 8.59 -15.74 7.93
N LYS A 370 8.09 -16.75 8.66
CA LYS A 370 8.87 -17.83 9.26
C LYS A 370 8.93 -18.99 8.27
N MET A 371 10.12 -19.46 7.98
CA MET A 371 10.39 -20.52 7.01
C MET A 371 11.13 -21.67 7.68
N ALA A 372 10.81 -22.89 7.28
CA ALA A 372 11.67 -24.04 7.52
C ALA A 372 12.47 -24.29 6.24
N CYS A 373 13.79 -24.39 6.36
CA CYS A 373 14.69 -24.50 5.22
C CYS A 373 15.65 -25.69 5.36
N ASP A 374 15.81 -26.42 4.26
CA ASP A 374 16.89 -27.35 3.94
C ASP A 374 17.42 -26.89 2.58
N SER A 375 18.45 -26.04 2.61
CA SER A 375 18.93 -25.30 1.45
C SER A 375 20.44 -25.36 1.34
N TYR A 376 20.95 -25.51 0.12
CA TYR A 376 22.38 -25.69 -0.13
C TYR A 376 23.21 -24.52 0.41
N GLY A 377 24.24 -24.84 1.20
CA GLY A 377 25.18 -23.86 1.74
C GLY A 377 24.72 -23.17 3.02
N TYR A 378 23.59 -23.58 3.58
CA TYR A 378 23.05 -23.10 4.85
C TYR A 378 22.73 -24.28 5.77
N ASP A 379 22.68 -24.04 7.08
CA ASP A 379 22.28 -25.07 8.04
C ASP A 379 20.78 -25.32 7.95
N ASP A 380 20.37 -26.59 8.06
CA ASP A 380 18.96 -26.94 8.17
C ASP A 380 18.34 -26.27 9.39
N GLY A 381 17.24 -25.55 9.21
CA GLY A 381 16.66 -24.81 10.33
C GLY A 381 15.55 -23.83 10.00
N VAL A 382 15.28 -22.96 10.98
CA VAL A 382 14.26 -21.92 10.90
C VAL A 382 14.89 -20.60 10.49
N TYR A 383 14.28 -19.95 9.51
CA TYR A 383 14.71 -18.66 8.99
C TYR A 383 13.53 -17.69 8.93
N TYR A 384 13.82 -16.40 9.02
CA TYR A 384 12.86 -15.31 8.93
C TYR A 384 13.25 -14.39 7.78
N ARG A 385 12.25 -13.96 6.98
CA ARG A 385 12.45 -12.89 5.99
C ARG A 385 11.37 -11.84 6.09
N VAL A 386 11.73 -10.63 5.64
CA VAL A 386 10.82 -9.48 5.62
C VAL A 386 10.50 -9.14 4.17
N LEU A 387 9.23 -8.86 3.90
CA LEU A 387 8.77 -8.33 2.62
C LEU A 387 8.07 -6.99 2.82
N VAL A 388 8.20 -6.08 1.87
CA VAL A 388 7.45 -4.82 1.81
C VAL A 388 6.85 -4.72 0.42
N ASN A 389 5.52 -4.67 0.35
CA ASN A 389 4.75 -4.65 -0.90
C ASN A 389 5.16 -5.81 -1.83
N GLU A 390 5.26 -7.01 -1.26
CA GLU A 390 5.75 -8.26 -1.89
C GLU A 390 7.27 -8.32 -2.17
N GLY A 391 7.97 -7.19 -2.21
CA GLY A 391 9.41 -7.15 -2.43
C GLY A 391 10.22 -7.56 -1.19
N PRO A 392 11.16 -8.52 -1.29
CA PRO A 392 12.05 -8.85 -0.18
C PRO A 392 12.87 -7.67 0.30
N GLN A 393 13.02 -7.54 1.61
CA GLN A 393 13.80 -6.48 2.24
C GLN A 393 14.83 -7.09 3.20
N PRO A 394 16.05 -7.37 2.71
CA PRO A 394 17.11 -7.93 3.54
C PRO A 394 17.47 -7.03 4.73
N LEU A 395 17.48 -7.59 5.93
CA LEU A 395 17.72 -6.84 7.16
C LEU A 395 19.22 -6.58 7.36
N VAL A 396 19.64 -5.33 7.54
CA VAL A 396 21.07 -5.02 7.75
C VAL A 396 21.57 -5.71 9.03
N GLY A 397 22.61 -6.53 8.91
CA GLY A 397 23.18 -7.31 10.03
C GLY A 397 22.45 -8.63 10.36
N CYS A 398 21.48 -9.06 9.55
CA CYS A 398 20.67 -10.26 9.79
C CYS A 398 20.32 -10.92 8.43
N ARG A 399 21.32 -11.53 7.78
CA ARG A 399 21.26 -12.07 6.39
C ARG A 399 22.06 -13.36 6.21
N ASP A 400 22.11 -14.18 7.26
CA ASP A 400 22.89 -15.42 7.32
C ASP A 400 22.16 -16.64 6.72
N GLY A 401 20.96 -16.46 6.16
CA GLY A 401 20.12 -17.52 5.59
C GLY A 401 19.89 -17.43 4.08
N PRO A 402 19.18 -18.44 3.51
CA PRO A 402 18.84 -18.49 2.09
C PRO A 402 18.09 -17.24 1.62
N GLY A 403 18.44 -16.69 0.47
CA GLY A 403 17.79 -15.50 -0.10
C GLY A 403 17.92 -14.23 0.76
N GLU A 404 19.06 -14.08 1.46
CA GLU A 404 19.31 -13.01 2.43
C GLU A 404 18.30 -12.97 3.60
N SER A 405 17.66 -14.11 3.91
CA SER A 405 16.89 -14.30 5.13
C SER A 405 17.81 -14.40 6.35
N CYS A 406 17.21 -14.47 7.54
CA CYS A 406 17.94 -14.49 8.81
C CYS A 406 17.61 -15.73 9.62
N SER A 407 18.62 -16.42 10.15
CA SER A 407 18.42 -17.57 11.04
C SER A 407 17.61 -17.18 12.27
N GLU A 408 16.90 -18.12 12.89
CA GLU A 408 16.07 -17.84 14.07
C GLU A 408 16.84 -17.16 15.22
N GLU A 409 18.07 -17.61 15.49
CA GLU A 409 18.93 -16.99 16.50
C GLU A 409 19.32 -15.56 16.10
N ALA A 410 19.76 -15.34 14.85
CA ALA A 410 20.16 -14.03 14.38
C ALA A 410 18.96 -13.06 14.35
N PHE A 411 17.77 -13.52 13.96
CA PHE A 411 16.55 -12.71 13.97
C PHE A 411 16.11 -12.36 15.40
N GLY A 412 16.23 -13.30 16.33
CA GLY A 412 16.02 -13.05 17.76
C GLY A 412 16.94 -11.95 18.30
N ARG A 413 18.25 -12.06 18.03
CA ARG A 413 19.25 -11.04 18.41
C ARG A 413 18.99 -9.69 17.75
N PHE A 414 18.63 -9.70 16.47
CA PHE A 414 18.29 -8.48 15.72
C PHE A 414 17.12 -7.74 16.38
N VAL A 415 16.00 -8.42 16.67
CA VAL A 415 14.84 -7.79 17.31
C VAL A 415 15.19 -7.29 18.72
N GLN A 416 15.99 -8.04 19.47
CA GLN A 416 16.46 -7.58 20.79
C GLN A 416 17.27 -6.28 20.70
N GLN A 417 18.25 -6.22 19.79
CA GLN A 417 19.08 -5.02 19.57
C GLN A 417 18.23 -3.82 19.13
N LYS A 418 17.23 -4.05 18.25
CA LYS A 418 16.28 -3.00 17.87
C LYS A 418 15.50 -2.49 19.08
N GLY A 419 15.07 -3.38 19.97
CA GLY A 419 14.40 -2.99 21.22
C GLY A 419 15.27 -2.15 22.15
N GLU A 420 16.55 -2.49 22.28
CA GLU A 420 17.52 -1.72 23.05
C GLU A 420 17.76 -0.33 22.46
N SER A 421 17.84 -0.22 21.13
CA SER A 421 18.00 1.07 20.43
C SER A 421 16.74 1.93 20.38
N SER A 422 15.56 1.29 20.46
CA SER A 422 14.25 1.96 20.49
C SER A 422 13.88 2.44 21.90
N ASN A 423 14.64 2.05 22.92
CA ASN A 423 14.55 2.63 24.25
C ASN A 423 15.41 3.90 24.30
N PRO A 424 14.86 5.06 24.71
CA PRO A 424 15.64 6.30 24.74
C PRO A 424 16.86 6.16 25.68
N PRO A 425 18.04 6.67 25.30
CA PRO A 425 19.24 6.55 26.12
C PRO A 425 19.06 7.22 27.48
N THR A 426 19.62 6.60 28.52
CA THR A 426 19.61 7.06 29.92
C THR A 426 20.19 8.46 30.12
N SER A 427 20.95 8.99 29.16
CA SER A 427 21.44 10.38 29.16
C SER A 427 20.36 11.43 28.86
N LEU A 428 19.21 11.04 28.29
CA LEU A 428 17.99 11.84 28.17
C LEU A 428 17.02 11.61 29.35
N ILE A 429 17.39 10.69 30.25
CA ILE A 429 16.74 10.38 31.53
C ILE A 429 17.66 10.83 32.66
N ARG A 430 18.15 12.08 32.64
CA ARG A 430 18.64 12.71 33.87
C ARG A 430 17.41 13.22 34.62
N LEU A 431 17.01 12.50 35.66
CA LEU A 431 16.16 13.05 36.71
C LEU A 431 16.95 14.17 37.41
N PRO A 432 16.52 15.43 37.28
CA PRO A 432 16.00 16.13 38.46
C PRO A 432 14.84 17.11 38.14
N ASP A 433 13.90 17.18 39.08
CA ASP A 433 12.97 18.28 39.38
C ASP A 433 12.13 18.92 38.25
N SER A 434 10.87 18.47 38.18
CA SER A 434 9.67 19.13 37.62
C SER A 434 9.64 19.50 36.13
N ASN A 435 8.60 19.00 35.44
CA ASN A 435 8.08 19.38 34.11
C ASN A 435 8.57 18.68 32.82
N HIS A 436 8.90 17.38 32.79
CA HIS A 436 9.11 16.68 31.51
C HIS A 436 8.23 15.42 31.29
N ILE A 437 7.65 15.34 30.08
CA ILE A 437 6.72 14.32 29.56
C ILE A 437 7.54 13.12 29.05
N PRO A 438 7.20 11.85 29.35
CA PRO A 438 7.89 10.69 28.79
C PRO A 438 7.70 10.58 27.27
N LEU A 439 8.74 10.16 26.55
CA LEU A 439 8.74 10.09 25.07
C LEU A 439 7.54 9.32 24.49
N CYS A 440 7.22 8.12 24.98
CA CYS A 440 5.93 7.44 24.72
C CYS A 440 5.48 6.50 25.86
N ILE A 441 5.96 6.71 27.10
CA ILE A 441 5.54 5.87 28.24
C ILE A 441 4.22 6.45 28.79
N PRO A 442 3.15 5.64 28.94
CA PRO A 442 1.91 6.11 29.57
C PRO A 442 2.18 6.61 30.99
N GLN A 443 1.56 7.73 31.37
CA GLN A 443 1.65 8.25 32.74
C GLN A 443 0.83 7.43 33.76
N GLU A 444 -0.02 6.50 33.31
CA GLU A 444 -0.81 5.63 34.19
C GLU A 444 -0.97 4.21 33.62
N PRO A 445 -1.05 3.17 34.47
CA PRO A 445 -1.37 1.81 34.03
C PRO A 445 -2.79 1.77 33.43
N PRO A 446 -3.06 0.90 32.42
CA PRO A 446 -4.38 0.79 31.83
C PRO A 446 -5.41 0.39 32.91
N PRO A 447 -6.62 0.97 32.91
CA PRO A 447 -7.67 0.53 33.80
C PRO A 447 -7.99 -0.94 33.51
N LYS A 448 -8.10 -1.74 34.58
CA LYS A 448 -8.58 -3.13 34.48
C LYS A 448 -9.93 -3.11 33.76
N VAL A 449 -10.03 -3.85 32.65
CA VAL A 449 -11.29 -4.05 31.94
C VAL A 449 -12.29 -4.67 32.91
N GLN A 450 -13.19 -3.86 33.46
CA GLN A 450 -14.39 -4.35 34.13
C GLN A 450 -15.39 -4.74 33.05
N THR A 451 -15.63 -6.04 32.93
CA THR A 451 -16.82 -6.59 32.27
C THR A 451 -18.06 -6.24 33.08
N SER A 452 -18.61 -5.03 32.89
CA SER A 452 -20.03 -4.74 33.10
C SER A 452 -20.32 -3.28 32.72
N LEU A 453 -21.17 -3.09 31.71
CA LEU A 453 -22.38 -2.28 31.75
C LEU A 453 -22.92 -2.05 30.33
N ILE A 454 -23.95 -2.83 30.02
CA ILE A 454 -24.88 -2.55 28.93
C ILE A 454 -25.67 -1.31 29.33
N HIS A 455 -25.50 -0.20 28.60
CA HIS A 455 -26.54 0.82 28.51
C HIS A 455 -27.08 0.88 27.09
N LYS A 456 -28.38 0.58 27.00
CA LYS A 456 -29.22 0.63 25.79
C LYS A 456 -29.16 2.00 25.12
N GLN A 457 -28.86 2.01 23.82
CA GLN A 457 -29.37 3.02 22.90
C GLN A 457 -30.49 2.41 22.03
N PRO A 458 -31.47 3.21 21.56
CA PRO A 458 -32.70 2.70 20.98
C PRO A 458 -32.53 2.22 19.54
N ALA A 459 -33.34 1.22 19.18
CA ALA A 459 -33.30 0.51 17.91
C ALA A 459 -33.52 1.43 16.68
N PRO A 460 -32.80 1.19 15.56
CA PRO A 460 -33.17 1.76 14.28
C PRO A 460 -34.31 0.96 13.64
N THR A 461 -35.31 1.70 13.16
CA THR A 461 -36.44 1.24 12.38
C THR A 461 -36.00 0.60 11.05
N THR A 462 -36.76 -0.42 10.69
CA THR A 462 -36.64 -1.29 9.51
C THR A 462 -36.66 -0.55 8.17
N HIS A 463 -35.62 -0.75 7.36
CA HIS A 463 -35.69 -0.72 5.89
C HIS A 463 -34.79 -1.82 5.31
N ILE A 464 -35.24 -3.07 5.47
CA ILE A 464 -34.75 -4.22 4.70
C ILE A 464 -35.69 -4.33 3.50
N ASN A 465 -35.24 -3.83 2.35
CA ASN A 465 -35.63 -4.23 0.98
C ASN A 465 -35.08 -3.18 -0.01
N ARG A 466 -33.76 -3.26 -0.26
CA ARG A 466 -33.14 -2.63 -1.46
C ARG A 466 -31.74 -3.14 -1.80
N ILE A 467 -31.15 -4.01 -0.98
CA ILE A 467 -29.79 -4.55 -1.19
C ILE A 467 -29.79 -5.77 -2.14
N SER A 468 -30.94 -6.39 -2.40
CA SER A 468 -31.03 -7.56 -3.29
C SER A 468 -31.09 -7.21 -4.78
N GLU A 469 -31.53 -6.01 -5.17
CA GLU A 469 -31.69 -5.65 -6.60
C GLU A 469 -30.36 -5.22 -7.25
N GLU A 470 -29.45 -4.57 -6.52
CA GLU A 470 -28.17 -4.10 -7.10
C GLU A 470 -27.14 -5.22 -7.29
N LEU A 471 -27.19 -6.29 -6.48
CA LEU A 471 -26.33 -7.48 -6.66
C LEU A 471 -26.77 -8.38 -7.83
N LEU A 472 -28.08 -8.44 -8.13
CA LEU A 472 -28.62 -9.23 -9.24
C LEU A 472 -28.27 -8.60 -10.61
N ILE A 473 -28.24 -7.27 -10.69
CA ILE A 473 -27.88 -6.55 -11.93
C ILE A 473 -26.40 -6.79 -12.30
N ALA A 474 -25.50 -6.92 -11.33
CA ALA A 474 -24.08 -7.21 -11.60
C ALA A 474 -23.87 -8.63 -12.15
N ALA A 475 -24.67 -9.61 -11.72
CA ALA A 475 -24.60 -10.98 -12.20
C ALA A 475 -25.16 -11.14 -13.64
N ASP A 476 -26.22 -10.41 -13.99
CA ASP A 476 -26.81 -10.47 -15.34
C ASP A 476 -25.96 -9.77 -16.40
N VAL A 477 -25.21 -8.71 -16.03
CA VAL A 477 -24.25 -8.06 -16.93
C VAL A 477 -23.06 -8.98 -17.25
N LEU A 478 -22.61 -9.78 -16.28
CA LEU A 478 -21.54 -10.77 -16.50
C LEU A 478 -22.01 -11.93 -17.40
N ARG A 479 -23.30 -12.30 -17.32
CA ARG A 479 -23.91 -13.35 -18.14
C ARG A 479 -24.15 -12.92 -19.59
N ALA A 480 -24.45 -11.63 -19.81
CA ALA A 480 -24.63 -11.06 -21.14
C ALA A 480 -23.31 -10.88 -21.92
N ALA A 481 -22.17 -10.76 -21.22
CA ALA A 481 -20.85 -10.65 -21.84
C ALA A 481 -20.30 -11.99 -22.36
N LEU A 482 -20.79 -13.14 -21.85
CA LEU A 482 -20.33 -14.48 -22.23
C LEU A 482 -21.13 -15.14 -23.37
N LEU A 483 -22.20 -14.49 -23.89
CA LEU A 483 -23.10 -15.07 -24.91
C LEU A 483 -23.03 -14.39 -26.29
N ARG A 484 -22.01 -13.55 -26.56
CA ARG A 484 -21.81 -12.95 -27.89
C ARG A 484 -20.63 -13.57 -28.64
N VAL A 485 -20.82 -14.80 -29.10
CA VAL A 485 -20.08 -15.37 -30.23
C VAL A 485 -21.08 -15.52 -31.37
N PRO A 486 -20.89 -14.91 -32.55
CA PRO A 486 -21.83 -15.05 -33.65
C PRO A 486 -21.63 -16.39 -34.38
N ASP A 487 -22.70 -17.18 -34.43
CA ASP A 487 -22.87 -18.36 -35.27
C ASP A 487 -22.74 -18.01 -36.77
N PHE A 488 -21.82 -18.68 -37.47
CA PHE A 488 -21.90 -18.84 -38.93
C PHE A 488 -22.60 -20.17 -39.22
N GLY A 489 -23.88 -20.10 -39.58
CA GLY A 489 -24.63 -21.26 -40.08
C GLY A 489 -24.48 -21.44 -41.59
N VAL A 490 -24.28 -22.69 -42.03
CA VAL A 490 -24.70 -23.16 -43.36
C VAL A 490 -25.27 -24.58 -43.24
N HIS A 491 -26.42 -24.76 -43.87
CA HIS A 491 -27.30 -25.93 -43.86
C HIS A 491 -26.90 -27.08 -44.81
N ALA A 492 -27.43 -28.27 -44.46
CA ALA A 492 -28.09 -29.27 -45.33
C ALA A 492 -27.35 -30.52 -45.86
N HIS A 493 -27.87 -31.67 -45.37
CA HIS A 493 -28.24 -32.93 -46.05
C HIS A 493 -27.20 -33.81 -46.77
N GLY A 494 -27.26 -35.13 -46.48
CA GLY A 494 -27.01 -36.17 -47.49
C GLY A 494 -26.40 -37.49 -47.01
N VAL A 495 -27.21 -38.54 -47.05
CA VAL A 495 -26.98 -39.96 -46.70
C VAL A 495 -26.05 -40.69 -47.71
N VAL A 496 -25.46 -41.84 -47.30
CA VAL A 496 -25.21 -43.11 -48.05
C VAL A 496 -23.75 -43.50 -48.43
N HIS A 497 -23.35 -44.67 -47.88
CA HIS A 497 -22.43 -45.75 -48.32
C HIS A 497 -20.89 -45.60 -48.49
N ALA A 498 -20.27 -46.71 -48.05
CA ALA A 498 -18.90 -47.18 -48.19
C ALA A 498 -18.40 -47.36 -49.64
N VAL A 499 -17.06 -47.42 -49.80
CA VAL A 499 -16.29 -48.45 -50.56
C VAL A 499 -14.77 -48.13 -50.52
N CYS A 500 -13.96 -49.20 -50.39
CA CYS A 500 -12.49 -49.24 -50.44
C CYS A 500 -11.87 -48.97 -51.83
N ALA A 501 -10.66 -48.40 -51.89
CA ALA A 501 -9.59 -48.60 -52.89
C ALA A 501 -8.32 -47.87 -52.40
N VAL A 502 -7.25 -48.50 -51.89
CA VAL A 502 -6.08 -49.13 -52.54
C VAL A 502 -5.51 -48.43 -53.79
N GLY A 503 -4.24 -48.02 -53.69
CA GLY A 503 -3.32 -47.60 -54.76
C GLY A 503 -2.59 -46.31 -54.36
N GLY A 504 -1.26 -46.15 -54.31
CA GLY A 504 -0.13 -46.89 -54.87
C GLY A 504 0.87 -45.85 -55.43
N GLY A 505 2.16 -45.94 -55.07
CA GLY A 505 3.28 -45.13 -55.61
C GLY A 505 3.94 -44.22 -54.56
N ALA A 506 5.16 -44.45 -54.01
CA ALA A 506 6.50 -44.58 -54.63
C ALA A 506 6.90 -43.25 -55.33
N VAL A 507 8.07 -42.60 -55.18
CA VAL A 507 9.49 -42.92 -54.85
C VAL A 507 10.14 -41.56 -54.43
N GLY A 508 10.97 -41.46 -53.38
CA GLY A 508 12.45 -41.50 -53.41
C GLY A 508 13.07 -40.09 -53.52
N GLY A 509 14.12 -39.71 -52.79
CA GLY A 509 15.03 -40.45 -51.91
C GLY A 509 15.76 -39.54 -50.95
#